data_AF-A0A7X9BLG7-F1
#
_entry.id   AF-A0A7X9BLG7-F1
#
_cell.length_a   1.000
_cell.length_b   1.000
_cell.length_c   1.000
_cell.angle_alpha   90.00
_cell.angle_beta   90.00
_cell.angle_gamma   90.00
#
_symmetry.space_group_name_H-M   'P 1'
#
loop_
_entity.id
_entity.type
_entity.pdbx_description
1 polymer ?
#
loop_
_entity_poly.entity_id
_entity_poly.type
_entity_poly.pdbx_seq_one_letter_code
_entity_poly.pdbx_strand_id
1 'polypeptide(L)' 'MAIKKIGVLGAGTMGAGIAQVSAEAGYNVVLVDVEAGVVERAAARME' A
#
# COMPACT_ATOMS: atom_id res chain seq x y z
N MET A 1 9.52 13.16 -15.93
CA MET A 1 8.43 12.16 -15.87
C MET A 1 7.87 12.20 -14.46
N ALA A 2 6.57 12.42 -14.27
CA ALA A 2 5.95 12.47 -12.93
C ALA A 2 5.24 11.15 -12.63
N ILE A 3 5.47 10.57 -11.45
CA ILE A 3 4.77 9.37 -11.00
C ILE A 3 3.33 9.76 -10.65
N LYS A 4 2.35 9.12 -11.30
CA LYS A 4 0.93 9.42 -11.13
C LYS A 4 0.22 8.50 -10.13
N LYS A 5 0.64 7.23 -10.08
CA LYS A 5 0.04 6.19 -9.24
C LYS A 5 1.09 5.11 -8.97
N ILE A 6 1.08 4.57 -7.75
CA ILE A 6 1.96 3.48 -7.30
C ILE A 6 1.10 2.24 -7.03
N GLY A 7 1.52 1.09 -7.53
CA GLY A 7 0.92 -0.20 -7.21
C GLY A 7 1.87 -1.01 -6.33
N VAL A 8 1.39 -1.48 -5.18
CA VAL A 8 2.14 -2.33 -4.26
C VAL A 8 1.50 -3.72 -4.26
N LEU A 9 2.28 -4.73 -4.66
CA LEU A 9 1.84 -6.12 -4.72
C LEU A 9 2.34 -6.86 -3.47
N GLY A 10 1.39 -7.36 -2.68
CA GLY A 10 1.61 -7.92 -1.35
C GLY A 10 1.32 -6.89 -0.27
N ALA A 11 0.50 -7.28 0.71
CA ALA A 11 0.05 -6.51 1.86
C ALA A 11 0.56 -7.12 3.19
N GLY A 12 1.66 -7.87 3.14
CA GLY A 12 2.44 -8.22 4.33
C GLY A 12 3.17 -7.01 4.93
N THR A 13 4.01 -7.23 5.95
CA THR A 13 4.70 -6.14 6.69
C THR A 13 5.44 -5.15 5.80
N MET A 14 6.22 -5.64 4.83
CA MET A 14 6.96 -4.76 3.91
C MET A 14 6.02 -4.00 2.97
N GLY A 15 5.01 -4.68 2.41
CA GLY A 15 4.08 -4.07 1.46
C GLY A 15 3.22 -2.98 2.09
N ALA A 16 2.74 -3.20 3.32
CA ALA A 16 2.05 -2.18 4.10
C ALA A 16 2.93 -0.95 4.34
N GLY A 17 4.18 -1.15 4.75
CA GLY A 17 5.14 -0.06 4.97
C GLY A 17 5.46 0.72 3.70
N ILE A 18 5.67 0.04 2.57
CA ILE A 18 5.91 0.68 1.26
C ILE A 18 4.68 1.49 0.84
N ALA A 19 3.48 0.94 1.01
CA ALA A 19 2.24 1.63 0.69
C ALA A 19 2.05 2.88 1.57
N GLN A 20 2.40 2.79 2.84
CA GLN A 20 2.29 3.89 3.80
C GLN A 20 3.22 5.04 3.42
N VAL A 21 4.52 4.79 3.31
CA VAL A 21 5.48 5.86 2.99
C VAL A 21 5.20 6.48 1.61
N SER A 22 4.66 5.70 0.67
CA SER A 22 4.23 6.20 -0.63
C SER A 22 3.00 7.10 -0.53
N ALA A 23 2.02 6.73 0.30
CA ALA A 23 0.82 7.53 0.53
C ALA A 23 1.15 8.82 1.30
N GLU A 24 1.99 8.75 2.33
CA GLU A 24 2.49 9.91 3.09
C GLU A 24 3.29 10.88 2.21
N ALA A 25 4.03 10.35 1.21
CA ALA A 25 4.70 11.17 0.20
C ALA A 25 3.74 11.82 -0.82
N GLY A 26 2.42 11.63 -0.68
CA GLY A 26 1.39 12.25 -1.51
C GLY A 26 1.07 11.50 -2.81
N TYR A 27 1.54 10.26 -2.97
CA TYR A 27 1.19 9.46 -4.14
C TYR A 27 -0.16 8.78 -3.98
N ASN A 28 -0.86 8.61 -5.11
CA ASN A 28 -2.01 7.72 -5.15
C ASN A 28 -1.52 6.26 -5.16
N VAL A 29 -1.85 5.49 -4.13
CA VAL A 29 -1.37 4.12 -3.94
C VAL A 29 -2.51 3.12 -4.08
N VAL A 30 -2.24 2.02 -4.77
CA VAL A 30 -3.10 0.83 -4.83
C VAL A 30 -2.35 -0.34 -4.20
N LEU A 31 -2.85 -0.83 -3.06
CA LEU A 31 -2.33 -2.01 -2.39
C LEU A 31 -3.16 -3.24 -2.81
N VAL A 32 -2.49 -4.29 -3.26
CA VAL A 32 -3.14 -5.52 -3.76
C VAL A 32 -2.54 -6.73 -3.06
N ASP A 33 -3.39 -7.65 -2.64
CA ASP A 33 -3.00 -8.98 -2.18
C ASP A 33 -4.00 -10.01 -2.73
N VAL A 34 -3.68 -11.30 -2.63
CA VAL A 34 -4.55 -12.39 -3.11
C VAL A 34 -5.83 -12.52 -2.29
N GLU A 35 -5.79 -12.14 -1.02
CA GLU A 35 -6.92 -12.17 -0.10
C GLU A 35 -7.28 -10.76 0.37
N ALA A 36 -8.55 -10.36 0.23
CA ALA A 36 -9.05 -9.07 0.69
C ALA A 36 -8.77 -8.82 2.18
N GLY A 37 -8.92 -9.87 3.00
CA GLY A 37 -8.64 -9.82 4.44
C GLY A 37 -7.20 -9.44 4.79
N VAL A 38 -6.21 -9.71 3.92
CA VAL A 38 -4.83 -9.30 4.14
C VAL A 38 -4.68 -7.79 3.90
N VAL A 39 -5.30 -7.28 2.83
CA VAL A 39 -5.31 -5.84 2.51
C VAL A 39 -6.00 -5.05 3.62
N GLU A 40 -7.14 -5.52 4.12
CA GLU A 40 -7.88 -4.89 5.22
C GLU A 40 -7.05 -4.81 6.51
N ARG A 41 -6.39 -5.92 6.88
CA ARG A 41 -5.49 -5.96 8.04
C ARG A 41 -4.27 -5.05 7.86
N ALA A 42 -3.74 -4.96 6.65
CA ALA A 42 -2.62 -4.08 6.34
C ALA A 42 -3.03 -2.61 6.48
N ALA A 43 -4.15 -2.23 5.87
CA ALA A 43 -4.71 -0.89 5.95
C ALA A 43 -5.00 -0.46 7.39
N ALA A 44 -5.50 -1.37 8.23
CA ALA A 44 -5.73 -1.08 9.65
C ALA A 44 -4.46 -0.83 10.48
N ARG A 45 -3.28 -1.20 9.97
CA ARG A 45 -1.98 -0.99 10.63
C ARG A 45 -1.22 0.22 10.10
N MET A 46 -1.70 0.82 9.01
CA MET A 46 -1.13 2.05 8.46
C MET A 46 -1.64 3.20 9.34
N GLU A 47 -0.72 3.91 9.99
CA GLU A 47 -0.99 5.13 10.78
C GLU A 47 -0.98 6.38 9.89
#